data_AF-A0A523P8N4-F1
#
_entry.id   AF-A0A523P8N4-F1
#
_cell.length_a   1.000
_cell.length_b   1.000
_cell.length_c   1.000
_cell.angle_alpha   90.00
_cell.angle_beta   90.00
_cell.angle_gamma   90.00
#
_symmetry.space_group_name_H-M   'P 1'
#
loop_
_entity.id
_entity.type
_entity.pdbx_description
1 polymer ?
#
loop_
_entity_poly.entity_id
_entity_poly.type
_entity_poly.pdbx_seq_one_letter_code
_entity_poly.pdbx_strand_id
1 'polypeptide(L)'
;MQNHPTARGMCVFGAVLGTLFSGTAAAQLSDTTQTPNTANAGIHKSLTEQVGAGRGDIMTPGSSLFIIARDPARSIRRGRQIFQRKFTSAQGQGPLTNDGVGDIETDPSIVAGLSDSCAGCHARPFGSAGFGGDVFTRPDSRDAPHLFGLGLQEMLADEITKELRAIRDQAVADAQGGGFAITES
;
A
#
# COMPACT_ATOMS: atom_id res chain seq x y z
N MET A 1 -58.00 -34.98 44.11
CA MET A 1 -57.18 -33.97 44.79
C MET A 1 -55.90 -34.63 45.24
N GLN A 2 -54.76 -34.37 44.57
CA GLN A 2 -53.39 -34.33 45.09
C GLN A 2 -52.37 -34.39 43.93
N ASN A 3 -51.85 -33.20 43.63
CA ASN A 3 -50.47 -32.83 43.32
C ASN A 3 -49.72 -33.48 42.14
N HIS A 4 -49.70 -32.76 41.01
CA HIS A 4 -48.66 -32.83 39.99
C HIS A 4 -47.36 -32.18 40.48
N PRO A 5 -46.18 -32.81 40.31
CA PRO A 5 -44.91 -32.13 40.45
C PRO A 5 -44.52 -31.36 39.18
N THR A 6 -44.10 -30.12 39.39
CA THR A 6 -43.59 -29.16 38.41
C THR A 6 -42.19 -29.56 37.92
N ALA A 7 -42.09 -29.98 36.66
CA ALA A 7 -40.81 -30.17 35.98
C ALA A 7 -40.32 -28.84 35.41
N ARG A 8 -39.26 -28.33 36.04
CA ARG A 8 -38.50 -27.13 35.73
C ARG A 8 -38.07 -27.08 34.27
N GLY A 9 -38.26 -25.93 33.65
CA GLY A 9 -37.67 -25.58 32.37
C GLY A 9 -36.15 -25.56 32.44
N MET A 10 -35.51 -26.09 31.41
CA MET A 10 -34.08 -25.93 31.17
C MET A 10 -33.92 -25.54 29.71
N CYS A 11 -33.86 -24.23 29.46
CA CYS A 11 -33.44 -23.68 28.17
C CYS A 11 -31.98 -24.08 27.96
N VAL A 12 -31.74 -24.98 27.00
CA VAL A 12 -30.39 -25.30 26.53
C VAL A 12 -29.95 -24.16 25.62
N PHE A 13 -29.37 -23.10 26.20
CA PHE A 13 -28.53 -22.16 25.47
C PHE A 13 -27.18 -22.85 25.22
N GLY A 14 -27.06 -23.54 24.09
CA GLY A 14 -25.79 -24.03 23.59
C GLY A 14 -24.93 -22.83 23.14
N ALA A 15 -24.05 -22.36 24.00
CA ALA A 15 -23.05 -21.36 23.66
C ALA A 15 -22.10 -21.94 22.60
N VAL A 16 -22.21 -21.47 21.36
CA VAL A 16 -21.19 -21.69 20.33
C VAL A 16 -19.96 -20.91 20.76
N LEU A 17 -19.00 -21.61 21.38
CA LEU A 17 -17.69 -21.07 21.70
C LEU A 17 -16.90 -20.94 20.39
N GLY A 18 -17.13 -19.84 19.67
CA GLY A 18 -16.32 -19.44 18.53
C GLY A 18 -14.93 -19.09 19.02
N THR A 19 -14.01 -20.06 18.99
CA THR A 19 -12.58 -19.81 19.11
C THR A 19 -12.13 -18.98 17.92
N LEU A 20 -12.18 -17.66 18.09
CA LEU A 20 -11.49 -16.71 17.23
C LEU A 20 -10.00 -17.05 17.30
N PHE A 21 -9.50 -17.72 16.27
CA PHE A 21 -8.07 -17.78 16.00
C PHE A 21 -7.59 -16.35 15.72
N SER A 22 -7.21 -15.63 16.77
CA SER A 22 -6.35 -14.47 16.66
C SER A 22 -4.98 -14.96 16.22
N GLY A 23 -4.82 -15.15 14.91
CA GLY A 23 -3.49 -15.33 14.32
C GLY A 23 -2.59 -14.21 14.78
N THR A 24 -1.46 -14.55 15.37
CA THR A 24 -0.45 -13.60 15.84
C THR A 24 -0.07 -12.67 14.70
N ALA A 25 -0.30 -11.38 14.89
CA ALA A 25 -0.03 -10.34 13.91
C ALA A 25 1.48 -10.16 13.72
N ALA A 26 2.02 -10.58 12.58
CA ALA A 26 3.37 -10.25 12.13
C ALA A 26 3.28 -9.63 10.71
N ALA A 27 2.76 -8.39 10.63
CA ALA A 27 2.35 -7.74 9.38
C ALA A 27 3.51 -7.32 8.46
N GLN A 28 4.71 -7.18 8.98
CA GLN A 28 5.87 -6.71 8.22
C GLN A 28 7.00 -7.73 8.24
N LEU A 29 7.72 -7.81 7.12
CA LEU A 29 8.92 -8.61 6.99
C LEU A 29 10.14 -7.83 7.45
N SER A 30 10.96 -8.47 8.28
CA SER A 30 12.27 -7.97 8.65
C SER A 30 13.32 -8.33 7.60
N ASP A 31 14.30 -7.47 7.40
CA ASP A 31 15.46 -7.75 6.55
C ASP A 31 16.50 -8.55 7.34
N THR A 32 16.79 -9.78 6.91
CA THR A 32 17.72 -10.65 7.63
C THR A 32 19.18 -10.20 7.54
N THR A 33 19.51 -9.29 6.60
CA THR A 33 20.83 -8.64 6.56
C THR A 33 21.03 -7.62 7.68
N GLN A 34 19.94 -7.15 8.32
CA GLN A 34 19.95 -6.22 9.46
C GLN A 34 19.51 -6.89 10.77
N THR A 35 18.56 -7.81 10.70
CA THR A 35 18.00 -8.55 11.84
C THR A 35 18.13 -10.06 11.60
N PRO A 36 19.35 -10.61 11.69
CA PRO A 36 19.57 -12.03 11.48
C PRO A 36 18.81 -12.85 12.52
N ASN A 37 18.30 -14.02 12.11
CA ASN A 37 17.58 -14.92 12.99
C ASN A 37 17.84 -16.39 12.59
N THR A 38 17.77 -17.29 13.57
CA THR A 38 18.04 -18.72 13.39
C THR A 38 16.97 -19.45 12.57
N ALA A 39 15.76 -18.88 12.47
CA ALA A 39 14.68 -19.39 11.64
C ALA A 39 14.89 -19.12 10.13
N ASN A 40 15.88 -18.29 9.78
CA ASN A 40 16.13 -17.83 8.42
C ASN A 40 14.86 -17.21 7.78
N ALA A 41 14.06 -16.52 8.59
CA ALA A 41 12.78 -15.93 8.19
C ALA A 41 12.94 -14.43 7.87
N GLY A 42 12.31 -13.97 6.80
CA GLY A 42 12.30 -12.55 6.41
C GLY A 42 12.81 -12.33 5.00
N ILE A 43 13.28 -11.12 4.72
CA ILE A 43 13.82 -10.77 3.40
C ILE A 43 15.33 -10.96 3.39
N HIS A 44 15.82 -11.79 2.47
CA HIS A 44 17.25 -12.14 2.35
C HIS A 44 18.06 -11.18 1.48
N LYS A 45 17.54 -9.98 1.26
CA LYS A 45 18.19 -8.93 0.47
C LYS A 45 18.11 -7.64 1.25
N SER A 46 19.25 -6.94 1.32
CA SER A 46 19.30 -5.57 1.78
C SER A 46 18.39 -4.67 0.93
N LEU A 47 18.07 -3.47 1.43
CA LEU A 47 17.24 -2.52 0.69
C LEU A 47 17.89 -2.17 -0.64
N THR A 48 19.19 -1.89 -0.63
CA THR A 48 19.96 -1.54 -1.82
C THR A 48 19.92 -2.65 -2.87
N GLU A 49 20.07 -3.92 -2.48
CA GLU A 49 19.95 -5.06 -3.41
C GLU A 49 18.52 -5.26 -3.93
N GLN A 50 17.52 -4.92 -3.10
CA GLN A 50 16.11 -4.93 -3.49
C GLN A 50 15.70 -3.71 -4.30
N VAL A 51 16.43 -2.61 -4.30
CA VAL A 51 16.20 -1.44 -5.16
C VAL A 51 16.97 -1.60 -6.48
N GLY A 52 18.15 -2.22 -6.45
CA GLY A 52 18.95 -2.47 -7.65
C GLY A 52 19.18 -1.20 -8.44
N ALA A 53 18.98 -1.25 -9.76
CA ALA A 53 19.10 -0.11 -10.66
C ALA A 53 17.87 0.84 -10.65
N GLY A 54 17.00 0.76 -9.63
CA GLY A 54 15.77 1.55 -9.54
C GLY A 54 14.78 1.20 -10.66
N ARG A 55 14.13 2.23 -11.23
CA ARG A 55 13.16 2.03 -12.32
C ARG A 55 13.81 1.51 -13.59
N GLY A 56 14.94 2.13 -13.99
CA GLY A 56 15.70 1.87 -15.22
C GLY A 56 14.81 1.75 -16.45
N ASP A 57 15.26 0.97 -17.44
CA ASP A 57 14.50 0.60 -18.63
C ASP A 57 14.50 -0.92 -18.85
N ILE A 58 13.89 -1.37 -19.95
CA ILE A 58 13.83 -2.79 -20.31
C ILE A 58 15.19 -3.38 -20.68
N MET A 59 16.26 -2.59 -20.83
CA MET A 59 17.60 -3.07 -21.16
C MET A 59 18.56 -2.99 -19.98
N THR A 60 18.24 -2.24 -18.94
CA THR A 60 19.05 -2.02 -17.74
C THR A 60 18.93 -3.21 -16.77
N PRO A 61 19.91 -4.12 -16.67
CA PRO A 61 19.78 -5.30 -15.84
C PRO A 61 19.53 -4.95 -14.37
N GLY A 62 18.58 -5.63 -13.75
CA GLY A 62 18.24 -5.42 -12.33
C GLY A 62 17.29 -4.25 -12.04
N SER A 63 16.94 -3.46 -13.05
CA SER A 63 15.89 -2.43 -12.93
C SER A 63 14.49 -3.04 -12.76
N SER A 64 13.51 -2.27 -12.29
CA SER A 64 12.13 -2.75 -12.18
C SER A 64 11.55 -3.06 -13.55
N LEU A 65 11.75 -2.19 -14.56
CA LEU A 65 11.25 -2.41 -15.91
C LEU A 65 11.90 -3.64 -16.58
N PHE A 66 13.19 -3.86 -16.38
CA PHE A 66 13.89 -5.04 -16.89
C PHE A 66 13.32 -6.35 -16.32
N ILE A 67 13.03 -6.39 -15.02
CA ILE A 67 12.50 -7.59 -14.36
C ILE A 67 11.04 -7.80 -14.69
N ILE A 68 10.22 -6.74 -14.71
CA ILE A 68 8.80 -6.83 -15.10
C ILE A 68 8.69 -7.44 -16.50
N ALA A 69 9.50 -6.97 -17.46
CA ALA A 69 9.44 -7.43 -18.84
C ALA A 69 9.90 -8.90 -19.04
N ARG A 70 10.70 -9.45 -18.13
CA ARG A 70 11.33 -10.79 -18.30
C ARG A 70 10.84 -11.84 -17.32
N ASP A 71 10.55 -11.45 -16.10
CA ASP A 71 10.11 -12.32 -15.01
C ASP A 71 9.10 -11.58 -14.13
N PRO A 72 7.83 -11.47 -14.60
CA PRO A 72 6.76 -10.81 -13.86
C PRO A 72 6.54 -11.41 -12.47
N ALA A 73 6.66 -12.74 -12.33
CA ALA A 73 6.47 -13.42 -11.05
C ALA A 73 7.52 -12.98 -10.01
N ARG A 74 8.79 -12.87 -10.43
CA ARG A 74 9.85 -12.33 -9.59
C ARG A 74 9.64 -10.85 -9.27
N SER A 75 9.15 -10.06 -10.22
CA SER A 75 8.78 -8.66 -9.96
C SER A 75 7.72 -8.56 -8.86
N ILE A 76 6.65 -9.35 -8.96
CA ILE A 76 5.57 -9.39 -7.96
C ILE A 76 6.12 -9.78 -6.58
N ARG A 77 6.95 -10.82 -6.50
CA ARG A 77 7.57 -11.23 -5.22
C ARG A 77 8.45 -10.13 -4.64
N ARG A 78 9.28 -9.49 -5.46
CA ARG A 78 10.13 -8.36 -5.04
C ARG A 78 9.27 -7.19 -4.54
N GLY A 79 8.22 -6.83 -5.27
CA GLY A 79 7.25 -5.80 -4.87
C GLY A 79 6.60 -6.11 -3.52
N ARG A 80 6.14 -7.35 -3.31
CA ARG A 80 5.58 -7.77 -2.02
C ARG A 80 6.58 -7.67 -0.86
N GLN A 81 7.84 -8.02 -1.10
CA GLN A 81 8.89 -7.88 -0.09
C GLN A 81 9.14 -6.42 0.27
N ILE A 82 9.27 -5.54 -0.71
CA ILE A 82 9.44 -4.08 -0.48
C ILE A 82 8.21 -3.50 0.24
N PHE A 83 7.00 -3.89 -0.18
CA PHE A 83 5.76 -3.41 0.39
C PHE A 83 5.58 -3.77 1.87
N GLN A 84 6.04 -4.95 2.27
CA GLN A 84 5.99 -5.44 3.65
C GLN A 84 7.25 -5.12 4.45
N ARG A 85 8.28 -4.54 3.83
CA ARG A 85 9.55 -4.27 4.49
C ARG A 85 9.35 -3.22 5.59
N LYS A 86 9.98 -3.43 6.74
CA LYS A 86 10.19 -2.37 7.75
C LYS A 86 11.36 -1.49 7.33
N PHE A 87 11.09 -0.22 7.09
CA PHE A 87 12.09 0.79 6.77
C PHE A 87 12.59 1.43 8.07
N THR A 88 13.90 1.66 8.15
CA THR A 88 14.50 2.49 9.20
C THR A 88 14.39 3.97 8.81
N SER A 89 14.60 4.89 9.77
CA SER A 89 14.67 6.32 9.49
C SER A 89 15.71 6.65 8.41
N ALA A 90 16.87 5.99 8.43
CA ALA A 90 17.91 6.16 7.42
C ALA A 90 17.52 5.61 6.03
N GLN A 91 16.49 4.76 5.95
CA GLN A 91 15.95 4.18 4.72
C GLN A 91 14.73 4.94 4.20
N GLY A 92 14.38 6.08 4.81
CA GLY A 92 13.23 6.88 4.40
C GLY A 92 11.90 6.37 4.97
N GLN A 93 11.91 5.77 6.17
CA GLN A 93 10.70 5.58 6.96
C GLN A 93 9.89 6.88 7.02
N GLY A 94 8.55 6.77 6.89
CA GLY A 94 7.63 7.90 6.99
C GLY A 94 7.76 8.65 8.32
N PRO A 95 7.30 9.90 8.39
CA PRO A 95 7.81 10.82 9.39
C PRO A 95 7.42 10.48 10.84
N LEU A 96 8.43 10.56 11.71
CA LEU A 96 8.32 10.94 13.11
C LEU A 96 8.60 12.44 13.24
N THR A 97 8.04 13.28 12.34
CA THR A 97 8.42 14.70 12.27
C THR A 97 8.22 15.35 13.63
N ASN A 98 9.33 15.80 14.22
CA ASN A 98 9.39 16.39 15.55
C ASN A 98 8.65 15.59 16.64
N ASP A 99 8.60 14.26 16.52
CA ASP A 99 7.85 13.39 17.46
C ASP A 99 6.36 13.79 17.58
N GLY A 100 5.77 14.30 16.49
CA GLY A 100 4.39 14.79 16.48
C GLY A 100 4.22 16.20 17.06
N VAL A 101 5.31 16.94 17.32
CA VAL A 101 5.28 18.29 17.90
C VAL A 101 5.50 19.37 16.84
N GLY A 102 4.57 20.32 16.73
CA GLY A 102 4.74 21.52 15.92
C GLY A 102 3.44 22.05 15.33
N ASP A 103 3.56 23.06 14.48
CA ASP A 103 2.41 23.62 13.76
C ASP A 103 2.16 22.88 12.45
N ILE A 104 1.24 21.94 12.54
CA ILE A 104 0.65 21.18 11.44
C ILE A 104 0.04 22.00 10.30
N GLU A 105 -0.36 23.26 10.51
CA GLU A 105 -0.78 24.13 9.39
C GLU A 105 0.41 24.48 8.49
N THR A 106 1.63 24.41 9.03
CA THR A 106 2.88 24.65 8.29
C THR A 106 3.59 23.37 7.86
N ASP A 107 3.37 22.26 8.58
CA ASP A 107 3.97 20.97 8.28
C ASP A 107 2.98 19.79 8.52
N PRO A 108 2.25 19.35 7.49
CA PRO A 108 1.29 18.26 7.61
C PRO A 108 1.93 16.89 7.89
N SER A 109 3.26 16.77 7.75
CA SER A 109 3.98 15.50 7.99
C SER A 109 4.02 15.12 9.47
N ILE A 110 3.79 16.08 10.38
CA ILE A 110 3.76 15.91 11.84
C ILE A 110 2.75 14.85 12.30
N VAL A 111 1.63 14.69 11.59
CA VAL A 111 0.58 13.68 11.91
C VAL A 111 0.53 12.52 10.93
N ALA A 112 1.46 12.45 9.98
CA ALA A 112 1.60 11.24 9.17
C ALA A 112 2.04 10.13 10.13
N GLY A 113 1.12 9.21 10.46
CA GLY A 113 1.28 8.28 11.58
C GLY A 113 2.54 7.41 11.55
N LEU A 114 2.75 6.66 12.63
CA LEU A 114 3.93 5.81 12.93
C LEU A 114 4.11 4.58 12.03
N SER A 115 3.95 4.72 10.71
CA SER A 115 4.06 3.62 9.77
C SER A 115 5.48 3.45 9.26
N ASP A 116 6.07 2.28 9.54
CA ASP A 116 7.41 1.90 9.08
C ASP A 116 7.40 1.07 7.80
N SER A 117 6.23 0.91 7.17
CA SER A 117 6.04 0.06 6.00
C SER A 117 4.78 0.46 5.24
N CYS A 118 4.71 0.18 3.94
CA CYS A 118 3.46 0.36 3.17
C CYS A 118 2.35 -0.56 3.72
N ALA A 119 2.74 -1.75 4.17
CA ALA A 119 1.85 -2.69 4.85
C ALA A 119 1.31 -2.18 6.20
N GLY A 120 1.85 -1.09 6.78
CA GLY A 120 1.28 -0.51 8.00
C GLY A 120 -0.14 0.01 7.78
N CYS A 121 -0.42 0.58 6.60
CA CYS A 121 -1.74 1.12 6.25
C CYS A 121 -2.48 0.31 5.17
N HIS A 122 -1.81 -0.55 4.40
CA HIS A 122 -2.42 -1.23 3.24
C HIS A 122 -2.27 -2.76 3.28
N ALA A 123 -2.51 -3.40 4.42
CA ALA A 123 -2.27 -4.85 4.61
C ALA A 123 -3.51 -5.70 4.91
N ARG A 124 -4.73 -5.26 4.59
CA ARG A 124 -5.96 -6.04 4.80
C ARG A 124 -6.57 -6.50 3.47
N PRO A 125 -6.63 -7.82 3.18
CA PRO A 125 -6.19 -8.96 4.01
C PRO A 125 -4.67 -9.06 4.13
N PHE A 126 -4.20 -9.75 5.16
CA PHE A 126 -2.78 -9.84 5.52
C PHE A 126 -1.86 -10.19 4.34
N GLY A 127 -0.69 -9.54 4.27
CA GLY A 127 0.34 -9.80 3.25
C GLY A 127 -0.06 -9.39 1.83
N SER A 128 -1.18 -8.68 1.69
CA SER A 128 -1.67 -8.11 0.43
C SER A 128 -1.49 -6.60 0.39
N ALA A 129 -1.83 -6.00 -0.75
CA ALA A 129 -1.88 -4.56 -0.96
C ALA A 129 -3.33 -4.07 -0.85
N GLY A 130 -4.00 -4.48 0.22
CA GLY A 130 -5.41 -4.19 0.42
C GLY A 130 -5.65 -2.88 1.18
N PHE A 131 -6.77 -2.77 1.87
CA PHE A 131 -7.09 -1.58 2.66
C PHE A 131 -6.38 -1.63 4.02
N GLY A 132 -6.53 -0.61 4.85
CA GLY A 132 -6.14 -0.69 6.25
C GLY A 132 -6.62 0.51 7.05
N GLY A 133 -5.94 0.76 8.16
CA GLY A 133 -6.42 1.68 9.19
C GLY A 133 -6.65 3.11 8.69
N ASP A 134 -7.54 3.77 9.39
CA ASP A 134 -7.83 5.19 9.35
C ASP A 134 -6.57 6.05 9.44
N VAL A 135 -6.37 6.90 8.44
CA VAL A 135 -5.35 7.95 8.47
C VAL A 135 -6.04 9.27 8.74
N PHE A 136 -5.59 9.98 9.78
CA PHE A 136 -6.06 11.32 10.05
C PHE A 136 -5.69 12.25 8.88
N THR A 137 -6.70 12.79 8.20
CA THR A 137 -6.58 13.69 7.06
C THR A 137 -7.57 14.83 7.24
N ARG A 138 -7.07 15.95 7.79
CA ARG A 138 -7.88 17.07 8.30
C ARG A 138 -9.07 17.46 7.39
N PRO A 139 -10.24 17.81 7.98
CA PRO A 139 -10.60 17.74 9.40
C PRO A 139 -11.00 16.34 9.89
N ASP A 140 -11.11 15.37 8.99
CA ASP A 140 -11.70 14.05 9.24
C ASP A 140 -10.66 12.93 9.23
N SER A 141 -11.12 11.69 9.40
CA SER A 141 -10.35 10.49 9.09
C SER A 141 -10.69 10.00 7.70
N ARG A 142 -9.73 9.37 7.01
CA ARG A 142 -9.98 8.66 5.76
C ARG A 142 -9.41 7.26 5.87
N ASP A 143 -10.22 6.29 5.46
CA ASP A 143 -9.78 4.90 5.30
C ASP A 143 -8.65 4.86 4.28
N ALA A 144 -7.57 4.13 4.59
CA ALA A 144 -6.58 3.77 3.59
C ALA A 144 -7.26 2.85 2.56
N PRO A 145 -7.43 3.29 1.29
CA PRO A 145 -8.17 2.51 0.32
C PRO A 145 -7.44 1.22 -0.03
N HIS A 146 -8.16 0.26 -0.62
CA HIS A 146 -7.48 -0.91 -1.17
C HIS A 146 -6.63 -0.53 -2.39
N LEU A 147 -5.44 -1.11 -2.52
CA LEU A 147 -4.59 -0.89 -3.70
C LEU A 147 -4.86 -1.90 -4.83
N PHE A 148 -5.75 -2.87 -4.61
CA PHE A 148 -6.18 -3.79 -5.66
C PHE A 148 -6.78 -3.02 -6.84
N GLY A 149 -6.29 -3.32 -8.05
CA GLY A 149 -6.75 -2.68 -9.27
C GLY A 149 -6.13 -1.31 -9.54
N LEU A 150 -5.38 -0.70 -8.62
CA LEU A 150 -4.72 0.60 -8.88
C LEU A 150 -3.77 0.55 -10.07
N GLY A 151 -3.04 -0.55 -10.27
CA GLY A 151 -2.20 -0.69 -11.45
C GLY A 151 -2.98 -0.69 -12.78
N LEU A 152 -4.22 -1.19 -12.79
CA LEU A 152 -5.09 -1.10 -13.97
C LEU A 152 -5.58 0.33 -14.17
N GLN A 153 -5.93 1.02 -13.08
CA GLN A 153 -6.32 2.43 -13.13
C GLN A 153 -5.18 3.31 -13.62
N GLU A 154 -3.94 3.05 -13.18
CA GLU A 154 -2.73 3.75 -13.64
C GLU A 154 -2.50 3.51 -15.13
N MET A 155 -2.55 2.26 -15.60
CA MET A 155 -2.40 1.94 -17.03
C MET A 155 -3.47 2.61 -17.90
N LEU A 156 -4.73 2.63 -17.43
CA LEU A 156 -5.82 3.31 -18.12
C LEU A 156 -5.63 4.84 -18.10
N ALA A 157 -5.21 5.40 -16.97
CA ALA A 157 -4.94 6.83 -16.85
C ALA A 157 -3.79 7.27 -17.77
N ASP A 158 -2.74 6.45 -17.91
CA ASP A 158 -1.64 6.68 -18.85
C ASP A 158 -2.12 6.66 -20.31
N GLU A 159 -2.99 5.71 -20.67
CA GLU A 159 -3.60 5.61 -22.00
C GLU A 159 -4.44 6.86 -22.31
N ILE A 160 -5.37 7.23 -21.42
CA ILE A 160 -6.20 8.42 -21.55
C ILE A 160 -5.34 9.68 -21.66
N THR A 161 -4.31 9.80 -20.81
CA THR A 161 -3.42 10.97 -20.80
C THR A 161 -2.67 11.10 -22.12
N LYS A 162 -2.22 9.99 -22.70
CA LYS A 162 -1.55 9.96 -23.99
C LYS A 162 -2.49 10.43 -25.11
N GLU A 163 -3.72 9.94 -25.13
CA GLU A 163 -4.73 10.34 -26.13
C GLU A 163 -5.11 11.82 -26.01
N LEU A 164 -5.37 12.31 -24.80
CA LEU A 164 -5.70 13.72 -24.57
C LEU A 164 -4.57 14.66 -25.02
N ARG A 165 -3.32 14.27 -24.80
CA ARG A 165 -2.16 15.03 -25.29
C ARG A 165 -2.09 15.03 -26.81
N ALA A 166 -2.35 13.90 -27.46
CA ALA A 166 -2.37 13.82 -28.92
C ALA A 166 -3.50 14.70 -29.52
N ILE A 167 -4.69 14.70 -28.91
CA ILE A 167 -5.81 15.56 -29.33
C ILE A 167 -5.44 17.04 -29.17
N ARG A 168 -4.85 17.43 -28.03
CA ARG A 168 -4.37 18.79 -27.80
C ARG A 168 -3.35 19.20 -28.86
N ASP A 169 -2.36 18.36 -29.13
CA ASP A 169 -1.29 18.67 -30.08
C ASP A 169 -1.85 18.82 -31.50
N GLN A 170 -2.83 17.99 -31.90
CA GLN A 170 -3.54 18.15 -33.17
C GLN A 170 -4.33 19.46 -33.22
N ALA A 171 -5.08 19.79 -32.18
CA ALA A 171 -5.86 21.03 -32.12
C ALA A 171 -4.97 22.28 -32.22
N VAL A 172 -3.78 22.26 -31.59
CA VAL A 172 -2.78 23.32 -31.72
C VAL A 172 -2.27 23.41 -33.15
N ALA A 173 -1.95 22.29 -33.79
CA ALA A 173 -1.50 22.27 -35.18
C ALA A 173 -2.57 22.80 -36.15
N ASP A 174 -3.83 22.41 -35.95
CA ASP A 174 -4.96 22.86 -36.77
C ASP A 174 -5.20 24.37 -36.61
N ALA A 175 -5.12 24.89 -35.37
CA ALA A 175 -5.26 26.33 -35.11
C ALA A 175 -4.13 27.15 -35.75
N GLN A 176 -2.88 26.65 -35.68
CA GLN A 176 -1.73 27.27 -36.32
C GLN A 176 -1.84 27.25 -37.85
N GLY A 177 -2.31 26.15 -38.44
CA GLY A 177 -2.51 26.01 -39.89
C GLY A 177 -3.73 26.77 -40.43
N GLY A 178 -4.76 26.98 -39.60
CA GLY A 178 -6.01 27.63 -39.96
C GLY A 178 -6.04 29.16 -39.82
N GLY A 179 -5.00 29.77 -39.24
CA GLY A 179 -4.92 31.24 -39.08
C GLY A 179 -5.82 31.83 -37.99
N PHE A 180 -6.40 31.00 -37.11
CA PHE A 180 -7.18 31.47 -35.96
C PHE A 180 -6.22 31.85 -34.81
N ALA A 181 -6.31 33.09 -34.34
CA ALA A 181 -5.50 33.56 -33.21
C ALA A 181 -5.88 32.80 -31.94
N ILE A 182 -4.92 32.10 -31.34
CA ILE A 182 -5.08 31.49 -30.02
C ILE A 182 -4.92 32.61 -28.98
N THR A 183 -6.03 33.14 -28.47
CA THR A 183 -6.00 33.97 -27.25
C THR A 183 -5.89 33.05 -26.04
N GLU A 184 -4.75 33.11 -25.36
CA GLU A 184 -4.62 32.57 -23.99
C GLU A 184 -5.54 33.35 -23.05
N SER A 185 -6.27 32.64 -22.20
CA SER A 185 -7.05 33.18 -21.08
C SER A 185 -6.55 32.60 -19.77
#